data_AF-A0A7S0R189-F1
#
_entry.id   AF-A0A7S0R189-F1
#
_cell.length_a   1.000
_cell.length_b   1.000
_cell.length_c   1.000
_cell.angle_alpha   90.00
_cell.angle_beta   90.00
_cell.angle_gamma   90.00
#
_symmetry.space_group_name_H-M   'P 1'
#
loop_
_entity.id
_entity.type
_entity.pdbx_description
1 polymer ?
#
loop_
_entity_poly.entity_id
_entity_poly.type
_entity_poly.pdbx_seq_one_letter_code
_entity_poly.pdbx_strand_id
1 'polypeptide(L)'
;MNMEYGGMNDVMYTLYRATDDEEFLRLAAMFERPCFLGPLALGRDELSNMHGNTHLPVVVGLQQRFELTGDEEFRRMATTFFRAGEQHPHLCHRRVHSRGNLAAPRQDGRHPPGGAGRKLGRWSG
;
A
#
# COMPACT_ATOMS: atom_id res chain seq x y z
N MET A 1 -0.38 -13.10 3.23
CA MET A 1 -1.77 -13.11 2.71
C MET A 1 -1.98 -11.89 1.82
N ASN A 2 -2.59 -12.05 0.64
CA ASN A 2 -2.76 -10.99 -0.38
C ASN A 2 -4.24 -10.63 -0.65
N MET A 3 -5.14 -10.94 0.29
CA MET A 3 -6.58 -10.69 0.18
C MET A 3 -6.98 -9.51 1.10
N GLU A 4 -7.92 -8.67 0.66
CA GLU A 4 -8.42 -7.53 1.44
C GLU A 4 -9.44 -8.02 2.47
N TYR A 5 -9.13 -7.87 3.75
CA TYR A 5 -10.04 -8.28 4.85
C TYR A 5 -10.63 -7.09 5.63
N GLY A 6 -10.36 -5.85 5.19
CA GLY A 6 -10.75 -4.66 5.94
C GLY A 6 -10.05 -4.57 7.31
N GLY A 7 -10.74 -4.02 8.31
CA GLY A 7 -10.21 -3.77 9.67
C GLY A 7 -10.36 -4.96 10.61
N MET A 8 -10.06 -6.18 10.16
CA MET A 8 -10.21 -7.38 11.00
C MET A 8 -9.34 -7.32 12.26
N ASN A 9 -8.14 -6.73 12.19
CA ASN A 9 -7.32 -6.52 13.38
C ASN A 9 -8.02 -5.62 14.42
N ASP A 10 -8.68 -4.55 13.97
CA ASP A 10 -9.44 -3.62 14.82
C ASP A 10 -10.61 -4.30 15.55
N VAL A 11 -11.35 -5.17 14.83
CA VAL A 11 -12.43 -5.98 15.41
C VAL A 11 -11.86 -6.92 16.48
N MET A 12 -10.75 -7.60 16.21
CA MET A 12 -10.14 -8.53 17.15
C MET A 12 -9.57 -7.82 18.38
N TYR A 13 -8.97 -6.63 18.24
CA TYR A 13 -8.57 -5.81 19.40
C TYR A 13 -9.77 -5.37 20.23
N THR A 14 -10.90 -5.04 19.60
CA THR A 14 -12.14 -4.72 20.30
C THR A 14 -12.67 -5.93 21.08
N LEU A 15 -12.61 -7.14 20.50
CA LEU A 15 -12.98 -8.36 21.20
C LEU A 15 -12.06 -8.63 22.39
N TYR A 16 -10.74 -8.49 22.21
CA TYR A 16 -9.79 -8.59 23.32
C TYR A 16 -10.13 -7.61 24.46
N ARG A 17 -10.43 -6.33 24.15
CA ARG A 17 -10.85 -5.34 25.17
C ARG A 17 -12.12 -5.75 25.92
N ALA A 18 -13.03 -6.45 25.25
CA ALA A 18 -14.31 -6.85 25.82
C ALA A 18 -14.23 -8.15 26.64
N THR A 19 -13.34 -9.07 26.28
CA THR A 19 -13.28 -10.41 26.88
C THR A 19 -12.02 -10.71 27.68
N ASP A 20 -10.96 -9.90 27.51
CA ASP A 20 -9.60 -10.13 28.01
C ASP A 20 -8.99 -11.47 27.55
N ASP A 21 -9.49 -12.02 26.45
CA ASP A 21 -9.01 -13.29 25.89
C ASP A 21 -7.84 -13.05 24.92
N GLU A 22 -6.64 -13.48 25.33
CA GLU A 22 -5.40 -13.34 24.56
C GLU A 22 -5.46 -13.98 23.17
N GLU A 23 -6.36 -14.94 22.91
CA GLU A 23 -6.53 -15.52 21.58
C GLU A 23 -6.91 -14.44 20.56
N PHE A 24 -7.77 -13.48 20.95
CA PHE A 24 -8.12 -12.36 20.08
C PHE A 24 -6.94 -11.42 19.83
N LEU A 25 -6.07 -11.21 20.82
CA LEU A 25 -4.86 -10.41 20.64
C LEU A 25 -3.92 -11.07 19.61
N ARG A 26 -3.74 -12.39 19.69
CA ARG A 26 -2.92 -13.17 18.74
C ARG A 26 -3.54 -13.17 17.35
N LEU A 27 -4.87 -13.34 17.25
CA LEU A 27 -5.60 -13.32 16.00
C LEU A 27 -5.55 -11.94 15.32
N ALA A 28 -5.64 -10.86 16.10
CA ALA A 28 -5.47 -9.50 15.59
C ALA A 28 -4.12 -9.31 14.90
N ALA A 29 -3.04 -9.77 15.53
CA ALA A 29 -1.68 -9.70 14.97
C ALA A 29 -1.51 -10.53 13.67
N MET A 30 -2.32 -11.57 13.45
CA MET A 30 -2.29 -12.34 12.19
C MET A 30 -2.92 -11.59 11.02
N PHE A 31 -3.82 -10.63 11.26
CA PHE A 31 -4.42 -9.77 10.22
C PHE A 31 -3.55 -8.56 9.87
N GLU A 32 -2.55 -8.26 10.70
CA GLU A 32 -1.52 -7.29 10.35
C GLU A 32 -0.64 -7.84 9.23
N ARG A 33 -0.20 -6.95 8.33
CA ARG A 33 0.53 -7.34 7.12
C ARG A 33 1.97 -6.85 7.22
N PRO A 34 2.95 -7.69 7.62
CA PRO A 34 4.34 -7.25 7.82
C PRO A 34 4.97 -6.60 6.59
N CYS A 35 4.61 -7.04 5.38
CA CYS A 35 5.11 -6.43 4.13
C CYS A 35 4.62 -4.99 3.91
N PHE A 36 3.48 -4.62 4.48
CA PHE A 36 2.93 -3.27 4.45
C PHE A 36 3.40 -2.45 5.66
N LEU A 37 3.42 -3.06 6.85
CA LEU A 37 3.76 -2.39 8.10
C LEU A 37 5.25 -2.17 8.31
N GLY A 38 6.10 -3.07 7.80
CA GLY A 38 7.56 -2.97 7.93
C GLY A 38 8.12 -1.65 7.38
N PRO A 39 7.77 -1.23 6.15
CA PRO A 39 8.16 0.08 5.64
C PRO A 39 7.66 1.26 6.51
N LEU A 40 6.43 1.19 7.02
CA LEU A 40 5.87 2.23 7.90
C LEU A 40 6.61 2.32 9.25
N ALA A 41 7.02 1.17 9.81
CA ALA A 41 7.80 1.09 11.04
C ALA A 41 9.19 1.73 10.87
N LEU A 42 9.74 1.67 9.66
CA LEU A 42 10.98 2.36 9.27
C LEU A 42 10.76 3.83 8.88
N GLY A 43 9.54 4.35 8.97
CA GLY A 43 9.21 5.73 8.59
C GLY A 43 9.25 6.00 7.09
N ARG A 44 9.15 4.96 6.25
CA ARG A 44 9.23 5.08 4.78
C ARG A 44 7.84 5.25 4.17
N ASP A 45 7.74 6.22 3.25
CA ASP A 45 6.57 6.40 2.40
C ASP A 45 6.70 5.52 1.15
N GLU A 46 6.19 4.29 1.25
CA GLU A 46 6.07 3.38 0.12
C GLU A 46 4.61 3.27 -0.36
N LEU A 47 3.75 4.22 0.02
CA LEU A 47 2.32 4.21 -0.34
C LEU A 47 2.07 4.49 -1.83
N SER A 48 3.06 5.03 -2.54
CA SER A 48 2.99 5.43 -3.96
C SER A 48 2.50 4.35 -4.93
N ASN A 49 2.60 3.07 -4.57
CA ASN A 49 2.11 1.94 -5.37
C ASN A 49 0.94 1.16 -4.73
N MET A 50 0.35 1.68 -3.66
CA MET A 50 -0.69 0.98 -2.87
C MET A 50 -2.05 1.68 -2.94
N HIS A 51 -3.12 0.89 -2.86
CA HIS A 51 -4.48 1.42 -2.73
C HIS A 51 -4.73 1.80 -1.27
N GLY A 52 -4.65 3.09 -0.93
CA GLY A 52 -4.74 3.55 0.47
C GLY A 52 -5.99 3.04 1.21
N ASN A 53 -7.13 2.94 0.53
CA ASN A 53 -8.40 2.45 1.13
C ASN A 53 -8.35 0.99 1.58
N THR A 54 -7.51 0.16 0.93
CA THR A 54 -7.29 -1.23 1.33
C THR A 54 -6.56 -1.33 2.68
N HIS A 55 -5.75 -0.32 2.99
CA HIS A 55 -4.81 -0.35 4.11
C HIS A 55 -5.26 0.50 5.30
N LEU A 56 -6.07 1.53 5.07
CA LEU A 56 -6.60 2.41 6.11
C LEU A 56 -7.23 1.62 7.28
N PRO A 57 -8.07 0.58 7.05
CA PRO A 57 -8.66 -0.16 8.17
C PRO A 57 -7.62 -0.88 9.05
N VAL A 58 -6.54 -1.39 8.46
CA VAL A 58 -5.45 -2.03 9.21
C VAL A 58 -4.73 -1.00 10.08
N VAL A 59 -4.51 0.21 9.55
CA VAL A 59 -3.86 1.30 10.27
C VAL A 59 -4.69 1.79 11.46
N VAL A 60 -6.02 1.82 11.32
CA VAL A 60 -6.92 2.10 12.45
C VAL A 60 -6.73 1.06 13.57
N GLY A 61 -6.66 -0.23 13.22
CA GLY A 61 -6.40 -1.28 14.21
C GLY A 61 -5.03 -1.16 14.89
N LEU A 62 -4.00 -0.60 14.23
CA LEU A 62 -2.72 -0.32 14.88
C LEU A 62 -2.82 0.75 15.96
N GLN A 63 -3.67 1.76 15.76
CA GLN A 63 -3.91 2.76 16.79
C GLN A 63 -4.53 2.12 18.03
N GLN A 64 -5.50 1.21 17.86
CA GLN A 64 -6.04 0.44 18.98
C GLN A 64 -4.98 -0.44 19.65
N ARG A 65 -4.09 -1.06 18.88
CA ARG A 65 -2.99 -1.84 19.44
C ARG A 65 -2.07 -0.98 20.32
N PHE A 66 -1.74 0.22 19.87
CA PHE A 66 -0.97 1.16 20.69
C PHE A 66 -1.68 1.49 22.01
N GLU A 67 -3.00 1.73 21.97
CA GLU A 67 -3.78 1.99 23.20
C GLU A 67 -3.77 0.81 24.16
N LEU A 68 -3.75 -0.42 23.63
CA LEU A 68 -3.74 -1.65 24.42
C LEU A 68 -2.38 -1.96 25.03
N THR A 69 -1.30 -1.79 24.26
CA THR A 69 0.04 -2.27 24.66
C THR A 69 0.96 -1.15 25.16
N GLY A 70 0.66 0.11 24.84
CA GLY A 70 1.57 1.24 25.02
C GLY A 70 2.81 1.22 24.11
N ASP A 71 2.85 0.31 23.12
CA ASP A 71 4.00 0.18 22.22
C ASP A 71 3.99 1.28 21.17
N GLU A 72 4.87 2.25 21.38
CA GLU A 72 5.10 3.42 20.53
C GLU A 72 5.40 3.07 19.06
N GLU A 73 5.83 1.86 18.74
CA GLU A 73 6.04 1.45 17.35
C GLU A 73 4.74 1.52 16.54
N PHE A 74 3.61 1.07 17.09
CA PHE A 74 2.33 1.08 16.37
C PHE A 74 1.82 2.51 16.14
N ARG A 75 2.04 3.40 17.12
CA ARG A 75 1.74 4.84 16.95
C ARG A 75 2.60 5.45 15.84
N ARG A 76 3.90 5.12 15.79
CA ARG A 76 4.81 5.60 14.74
C ARG A 76 4.38 5.12 13.37
N MET A 77 4.04 3.84 13.22
CA MET A 77 3.53 3.28 11.96
C MET A 77 2.29 4.02 11.46
N ALA A 78 1.30 4.22 12.33
CA ALA A 78 0.07 4.95 11.98
C ALA A 78 0.36 6.41 11.59
N THR A 79 1.23 7.08 12.35
CA THR A 79 1.65 8.46 12.06
C THR A 79 2.34 8.57 10.70
N THR A 80 3.25 7.64 10.38
CA THR A 80 3.91 7.57 9.07
C THR A 80 2.90 7.44 7.94
N PHE A 81 1.89 6.58 8.10
CA PHE A 81 0.84 6.39 7.10
C PHE A 81 0.04 7.68 6.82
N PHE A 82 -0.44 8.37 7.86
CA PHE A 82 -1.22 9.59 7.67
C PHE A 82 -0.38 10.72 7.06
N ARG A 83 0.88 10.87 7.51
CA ARG A 83 1.82 11.85 6.94
C ARG A 83 2.12 11.58 5.46
N ALA A 84 2.20 10.32 5.06
CA ALA A 84 2.36 9.93 3.66
C ALA A 84 1.11 10.26 2.83
N GLY A 85 -0.10 10.01 3.38
CA GLY A 85 -1.36 10.39 2.76
C GLY A 85 -1.51 11.89 2.49
N GLU A 86 -1.04 12.73 3.42
CA GLU A 86 -1.02 14.19 3.25
C GLU A 86 -0.11 14.64 2.09
N GLN A 87 1.01 13.96 1.87
CA GLN A 87 1.93 14.25 0.77
C GLN A 87 1.39 13.78 -0.59
N HIS A 88 0.50 12.79 -0.59
CA HIS A 88 0.01 12.13 -1.80
C HIS A 88 -1.52 11.88 -1.79
N PRO A 89 -2.37 12.93 -1.77
CA PRO A 89 -3.82 12.79 -1.61
C PRO A 89 -4.51 12.00 -2.75
N HIS A 90 -3.90 11.95 -3.94
CA HIS A 90 -4.40 11.19 -5.09
C HIS A 90 -4.36 9.66 -4.88
N LEU A 91 -3.54 9.15 -3.96
CA LEU A 91 -3.44 7.72 -3.63
C LEU A 91 -4.61 7.24 -2.76
N CYS A 92 -5.15 8.12 -1.92
CA CYS A 92 -6.35 7.84 -1.12
C CYS A 92 -7.64 7.85 -1.98
N HIS A 93 -7.68 8.67 -3.03
CA HIS A 93 -8.87 8.87 -3.85
C HIS A 93 -9.08 7.88 -5.00
N ARG A 94 -8.18 6.91 -5.23
CA ARG A 94 -8.40 5.92 -6.30
C ARG A 94 -9.61 5.04 -5.96
N ARG A 95 -10.76 5.41 -6.52
CA ARG A 95 -12.02 4.65 -6.51
C ARG A 95 -11.74 3.24 -7.06
N VAL A 96 -12.26 2.22 -6.39
CA VAL A 96 -12.16 0.82 -6.83
C VAL A 96 -12.82 0.72 -8.20
N HIS A 97 -12.02 0.76 -9.26
CA HIS A 97 -12.43 0.23 -10.55
C HIS A 97 -11.93 -1.20 -10.59
N SER A 98 -12.85 -2.13 -10.42
CA SER A 98 -12.65 -3.56 -10.62
C SER A 98 -12.28 -3.85 -12.08
N ARG A 99 -11.02 -3.64 -12.47
CA ARG A 99 -10.43 -4.20 -13.69
C ARG A 99 -8.96 -4.54 -13.44
N GLY A 100 -8.62 -5.78 -13.76
CA GLY A 100 -7.37 -6.42 -13.40
C GLY A 100 -6.11 -5.70 -13.86
N ASN A 101 -5.06 -5.96 -13.09
CA ASN A 101 -3.64 -5.93 -13.45
C ASN A 101 -3.29 -5.14 -14.71
N LEU A 102 -3.00 -3.84 -14.57
CA LEU A 102 -2.20 -3.11 -15.55
C LEU A 102 -0.87 -2.75 -14.90
N ALA A 103 0.18 -3.38 -15.42
CA ALA A 103 1.58 -3.09 -15.15
C ALA A 103 1.88 -1.60 -15.36
N ALA A 104 2.83 -1.09 -14.56
CA ALA A 104 3.37 0.25 -14.66
C ALA A 104 3.83 0.59 -16.10
N PRO A 105 3.66 1.84 -16.57
CA PRO A 105 4.14 2.23 -17.89
C PRO A 105 5.68 2.26 -17.90
N ARG A 106 6.27 1.50 -18.81
CA ARG A 106 7.68 1.63 -19.18
C ARG A 106 7.93 3.04 -19.74
N GLN A 107 8.85 3.76 -19.13
CA GLN A 107 9.54 4.89 -19.77
C GLN A 107 10.39 4.30 -20.88
N ASP A 108 10.20 4.67 -22.15
CA ASP A 108 11.23 4.55 -23.19
C ASP A 108 10.84 5.30 -24.46
N GLY A 109 11.81 6.03 -25.03
CA GLY A 109 11.93 6.17 -26.48
C GLY A 109 11.52 7.51 -27.08
N ARG A 110 12.51 8.39 -27.27
CA ARG A 110 12.45 9.56 -28.16
C ARG A 110 12.04 9.13 -29.58
N HIS A 111 11.08 9.84 -30.15
CA HIS A 111 10.71 9.76 -31.57
C HIS A 111 11.48 10.84 -32.36
N PRO A 112 12.12 10.55 -33.49
CA PRO A 112 12.32 11.54 -34.54
C PRO A 112 11.31 11.32 -35.68
N PRO A 113 10.88 12.39 -36.38
CA PRO A 113 9.82 12.32 -37.38
C PRO A 113 10.34 11.83 -38.73
N GLY A 114 9.49 11.10 -39.45
CA GLY A 114 9.72 10.65 -40.82
C GLY A 114 9.71 11.79 -41.84
N GLY A 115 10.48 11.60 -42.92
CA GLY A 115 10.53 12.48 -44.09
C GLY A 115 11.06 11.70 -45.30
N ALA A 116 10.38 11.86 -46.44
CA ALA A 116 10.40 10.97 -47.60
C ALA A 116 11.64 11.03 -48.52
N GLY A 117 11.99 9.87 -49.08
CA GLY A 117 12.17 9.65 -50.52
C GLY A 117 13.44 10.17 -51.23
N ARG A 118 14.28 9.23 -51.73
CA ARG A 118 14.57 9.01 -53.17
C ARG A 118 15.72 8.02 -53.42
N LYS A 119 15.40 7.02 -54.25
CA LYS A 119 16.16 6.31 -55.31
C LYS A 119 17.69 6.10 -55.28
N LEU A 120 18.03 4.88 -55.75
CA LEU A 120 19.13 4.41 -56.62
C LEU A 120 20.35 3.74 -55.97
N GLY A 121 20.60 2.49 -56.37
CA GLY A 121 21.95 2.07 -56.78
C GLY A 121 22.53 0.78 -56.19
N ARG A 122 22.38 -0.32 -56.95
CA ARG A 122 23.42 -1.32 -57.31
C ARG A 122 24.05 -2.19 -56.20
N TRP A 123 23.81 -3.49 -56.31
CA TRP A 123 24.64 -4.58 -55.75
C TRP A 123 25.63 -5.08 -56.81
N SER A 124 26.91 -5.22 -56.45
CA SER A 124 27.93 -6.12 -57.06
C SER A 124 29.18 -6.07 -56.18
N GLY A 125 29.71 -7.23 -55.77
CA GLY A 125 30.98 -7.38 -55.04
C GLY A 125 30.93 -8.51 -54.03
#